data_AF-A0A7X8VXK4-F1
#
_entry.id   AF-A0A7X8VXK4-F1
#
_cell.length_a   1.000
_cell.length_b   1.000
_cell.length_c   1.000
_cell.angle_alpha   90.00
_cell.angle_beta   90.00
_cell.angle_gamma   90.00
#
_symmetry.space_group_name_H-M   'P 1'
#
loop_
_entity.id
_entity.type
_entity.pdbx_description
1 polymer ?
#
loop_
_entity_poly.entity_id
_entity_poly.type
_entity_poly.pdbx_seq_one_letter_code
_entity_poly.pdbx_strand_id
1 'polypeptide(L)'
;MKPGHWIKAAVLLAGIVLLFLEGCLGDRRRSSLMDIPSEHFTFSCSVENLHGLLPEVRAALDRVALEYLQATGERIRVTSARRSLRHCAELMAAFDQQQLEGMYCRNGYPDYIRELVAARKDKGAALSTEEVYQILCRRQSGYISWHLVGGAVDLDRRVTNPELLQKLLRENNFAVFDEQEFSVPCFHATYRGLPKTIIRE
;
A
#
# COMPACT_ATOMS: atom_id res chain seq x y z
N MET A 1 -15.80 33.90 -69.30
CA MET A 1 -16.31 33.28 -68.05
C MET A 1 -16.00 31.80 -68.10
N LYS A 2 -15.06 31.33 -67.25
CA LYS A 2 -14.46 30.00 -67.31
C LYS A 2 -15.02 29.12 -66.17
N PRO A 3 -15.57 27.92 -66.44
CA PRO A 3 -15.89 26.95 -65.40
C PRO A 3 -14.69 26.02 -65.19
N GLY A 4 -14.05 26.08 -64.03
CA GLY A 4 -12.83 25.29 -63.78
C GLY A 4 -12.38 25.16 -62.33
N HIS A 5 -13.29 25.29 -61.35
CA HIS A 5 -12.91 25.30 -59.93
C HIS A 5 -13.65 24.30 -59.03
N TRP A 6 -14.58 23.50 -59.55
CA TRP A 6 -15.38 22.59 -58.71
C TRP A 6 -14.79 21.18 -58.54
N ILE A 7 -13.75 20.80 -59.29
CA ILE A 7 -13.17 19.44 -59.20
C ILE A 7 -12.02 19.35 -58.18
N LYS A 8 -11.43 20.47 -57.75
CA LYS A 8 -10.28 20.45 -56.82
C LYS A 8 -10.68 20.38 -55.33
N ALA A 9 -11.94 20.61 -54.97
CA ALA A 9 -12.39 20.57 -53.58
C ALA A 9 -12.71 19.14 -53.09
N ALA A 10 -13.07 18.21 -53.98
CA ALA A 10 -13.50 16.86 -53.60
C ALA A 10 -12.33 15.92 -53.24
N VAL A 11 -11.13 16.15 -53.78
CA VAL A 11 -9.96 15.28 -53.53
C VAL A 11 -9.25 15.64 -52.21
N LEU A 12 -9.35 16.88 -51.73
CA LEU A 12 -8.74 17.28 -50.46
C LEU A 12 -9.51 16.78 -49.23
N LEU A 13 -10.83 16.60 -49.32
CA LEU A 13 -11.64 16.11 -48.21
C LEU A 13 -11.53 14.59 -48.00
N ALA A 14 -11.22 13.81 -49.03
CA ALA A 14 -11.01 12.36 -48.88
C ALA A 14 -9.65 12.02 -48.23
N GLY A 15 -8.63 12.86 -48.38
CA GLY A 15 -7.32 12.66 -47.77
C GLY A 15 -7.25 13.02 -46.28
N ILE A 16 -8.07 13.97 -45.82
CA ILE A 16 -8.09 14.39 -44.42
C ILE A 16 -8.91 13.43 -43.55
N VAL A 17 -9.95 12.79 -44.10
CA VAL A 17 -10.76 11.80 -43.37
C VAL A 17 -10.02 10.46 -43.20
N LEU A 18 -9.05 10.15 -44.05
CA LEU A 18 -8.19 8.96 -43.91
C LEU A 18 -7.03 9.15 -42.91
N LEU A 19 -6.67 10.37 -42.54
CA LEU A 19 -5.66 10.66 -41.49
C LEU A 19 -6.26 10.77 -40.07
N PHE A 20 -7.59 10.81 -39.94
CA PHE A 20 -8.28 10.82 -38.64
C PHE A 20 -8.82 9.44 -38.21
N LEU A 21 -8.68 8.41 -39.05
CA LEU A 21 -9.09 7.04 -38.72
C LEU A 21 -7.93 6.10 -38.30
N GLU A 22 -6.68 6.56 -38.37
CA GLU A 22 -5.52 5.84 -37.80
C GLU A 22 -5.22 6.23 -36.33
N GLY A 23 -5.96 7.20 -35.76
CA GLY A 23 -5.74 7.68 -34.38
C GLY A 23 -6.55 7.00 -33.28
N CYS A 24 -7.42 6.04 -33.60
CA CYS A 24 -8.34 5.42 -32.62
C CYS A 24 -8.45 3.89 -32.73
N LEU A 25 -7.48 3.23 -33.38
CA LEU A 25 -7.34 1.78 -33.35
C LEU A 25 -6.19 1.39 -32.43
N GLY A 26 -6.50 1.41 -31.14
CA GLY A 26 -6.00 0.41 -30.21
C GLY A 26 -4.50 0.41 -29.94
N ASP A 27 -4.02 1.40 -29.18
CA ASP A 27 -3.01 1.10 -28.16
C ASP A 27 -3.71 0.40 -26.97
N ARG A 28 -4.23 -0.80 -27.25
CA ARG A 28 -4.69 -1.74 -26.24
C ARG A 28 -3.43 -2.31 -25.60
N ARG A 29 -3.14 -1.83 -24.40
CA ARG A 29 -2.27 -2.48 -23.41
C ARG A 29 -0.84 -2.70 -23.90
N ARG A 30 -0.06 -1.63 -24.01
CA ARG A 30 1.20 -1.64 -23.26
C ARG A 30 0.88 -1.43 -21.78
N SER A 31 0.41 -2.50 -21.16
CA SER A 31 0.48 -2.63 -19.72
C SER A 31 1.96 -2.60 -19.36
N SER A 32 2.51 -1.43 -19.03
CA SER A 32 3.74 -1.35 -18.25
C SER A 32 3.43 -1.81 -16.82
N LEU A 33 3.07 -3.08 -16.68
CA LEU A 33 3.03 -3.84 -15.43
C LEU A 33 4.46 -4.27 -15.04
N MET A 34 5.47 -3.56 -15.52
CA MET A 34 6.88 -3.75 -15.17
C MET A 34 7.50 -2.37 -14.98
N ASP A 35 7.28 -1.78 -13.81
CA ASP A 35 8.21 -0.80 -13.24
C ASP A 35 8.04 -0.81 -11.71
N ILE A 36 8.68 -1.79 -11.05
CA ILE A 36 9.20 -1.58 -9.69
C ILE A 36 10.58 -2.23 -9.62
N PRO A 37 11.61 -1.42 -9.87
CA PRO A 37 12.59 -1.16 -8.82
C PRO A 37 12.66 0.35 -8.57
N SER A 38 12.33 0.78 -7.36
CA SER A 38 12.89 2.05 -6.90
C SER A 38 14.38 1.83 -6.75
N GLU A 39 15.21 2.65 -7.40
CA GLU A 39 16.66 2.56 -7.22
C GLU A 39 17.11 3.00 -5.80
N HIS A 40 16.18 3.53 -5.00
CA HIS A 40 16.45 4.15 -3.71
C HIS A 40 16.20 3.23 -2.50
N PHE A 41 15.41 2.17 -2.65
CA PHE A 41 15.14 1.21 -1.57
C PHE A 41 15.15 -0.24 -2.05
N THR A 42 15.32 -1.17 -1.11
CA THR A 42 15.16 -2.61 -1.33
C THR A 42 13.87 -3.11 -0.67
N PHE A 43 13.40 -4.31 -1.01
CA PHE A 43 12.19 -4.86 -0.41
C PHE A 43 12.24 -6.37 -0.25
N SER A 44 11.45 -6.89 0.69
CA SER A 44 11.26 -8.34 0.90
C SER A 44 9.80 -8.79 0.88
N CYS A 45 8.86 -7.86 0.77
CA CYS A 45 7.47 -8.19 0.48
C CYS A 45 7.28 -8.47 -1.02
N SER A 46 6.11 -8.94 -1.42
CA SER A 46 5.83 -9.19 -2.83
C SER A 46 5.74 -7.88 -3.63
N VAL A 47 6.05 -7.95 -4.92
CA VAL A 47 5.98 -6.79 -5.83
C VAL A 47 4.55 -6.28 -5.94
N GLU A 48 3.56 -7.18 -5.90
CA GLU A 48 2.14 -6.84 -5.89
C GLU A 48 1.75 -6.00 -4.67
N ASN A 49 2.35 -6.27 -3.50
CA ASN A 49 2.11 -5.49 -2.28
C ASN A 49 2.68 -4.07 -2.41
N LEU A 50 3.80 -3.89 -3.11
CA LEU A 50 4.35 -2.57 -3.41
C LEU A 50 3.54 -1.81 -4.47
N HIS A 51 3.02 -2.50 -5.48
CA HIS A 51 2.10 -1.92 -6.46
C HIS A 51 0.77 -1.50 -5.81
N GLY A 52 0.38 -2.16 -4.72
CA GLY A 52 -0.84 -1.86 -3.98
C GLY A 52 -0.75 -0.60 -3.09
N LEU A 53 0.39 0.09 -3.03
CA LEU A 53 0.50 1.36 -2.31
C LEU A 53 -0.29 2.46 -3.03
N LEU A 54 -0.89 3.37 -2.26
CA LEU A 54 -1.48 4.57 -2.84
C LEU A 54 -0.39 5.41 -3.54
N PRO A 55 -0.70 6.10 -4.65
CA PRO A 55 0.29 6.89 -5.39
C PRO A 55 1.04 7.90 -4.51
N GLU A 56 0.34 8.60 -3.63
CA GLU A 56 0.93 9.59 -2.70
C GLU A 56 1.84 8.94 -1.66
N VAL A 57 1.49 7.75 -1.17
CA VAL A 57 2.30 6.97 -0.22
C VAL A 57 3.58 6.52 -0.90
N ARG A 58 3.47 6.01 -2.14
CA ARG A 58 4.62 5.57 -2.93
C ARG A 58 5.56 6.75 -3.22
N ALA A 59 5.02 7.88 -3.68
CA ALA A 59 5.82 9.08 -3.95
C ALA A 59 6.50 9.66 -2.70
N ALA A 60 5.86 9.56 -1.53
CA ALA A 60 6.46 9.97 -0.26
C ALA A 60 7.57 9.00 0.18
N LEU A 61 7.35 7.68 0.05
CA LEU A 61 8.36 6.67 0.34
C LEU A 61 9.59 6.81 -0.56
N ASP A 62 9.39 7.02 -1.86
CA ASP A 62 10.50 7.20 -2.81
C ASP A 62 11.36 8.43 -2.48
N ARG A 63 10.74 9.52 -2.00
CA ARG A 63 11.45 10.71 -1.51
C ARG A 63 12.26 10.42 -0.25
N VAL A 64 11.65 9.78 0.75
CA VAL A 64 12.35 9.37 1.98
C VAL A 64 13.54 8.47 1.66
N ALA A 65 13.35 7.49 0.79
CA ALA A 65 14.40 6.56 0.39
C ALA A 65 15.56 7.28 -0.31
N LEU A 66 15.27 8.21 -1.22
CA LEU A 66 16.29 9.01 -1.90
C LEU A 66 17.07 9.90 -0.92
N GLU A 67 16.38 10.63 -0.07
CA GLU A 67 16.99 11.53 0.92
C GLU A 67 17.86 10.75 1.91
N TYR A 68 17.39 9.60 2.38
CA TYR A 68 18.15 8.73 3.26
C TYR A 68 19.40 8.18 2.56
N LEU A 69 19.26 7.71 1.31
CA LEU A 69 20.38 7.21 0.49
C LEU A 69 21.43 8.30 0.25
N GLN A 70 21.01 9.52 -0.07
CA GLN A 70 21.93 10.65 -0.27
C GLN A 70 22.68 11.03 1.01
N ALA A 71 22.01 10.96 2.16
CA ALA A 71 22.61 11.33 3.45
C ALA A 71 23.54 10.25 4.02
N THR A 72 23.29 8.97 3.72
CA THR A 72 23.95 7.85 4.40
C THR A 72 24.72 6.91 3.46
N GLY A 73 24.46 6.94 2.17
CA GLY A 73 24.92 5.94 1.20
C GLY A 73 24.22 4.58 1.33
N GLU A 74 23.23 4.43 2.21
CA GLU A 74 22.51 3.19 2.48
C GLU A 74 21.09 3.22 1.89
N ARG A 75 20.64 2.10 1.30
CA ARG A 75 19.24 1.92 0.89
C ARG A 75 18.42 1.38 2.05
N ILE A 76 17.28 2.01 2.34
CA ILE A 76 16.31 1.46 3.28
C ILE A 76 15.68 0.18 2.73
N ARG A 77 15.14 -0.68 3.62
CA ARG A 77 14.46 -1.92 3.24
C ARG A 77 12.99 -1.91 3.66
N VAL A 78 12.09 -2.05 2.69
CA VAL A 78 10.65 -2.22 2.91
C VAL A 78 10.34 -3.69 3.17
N THR A 79 9.86 -4.01 4.37
CA THR A 79 9.53 -5.38 4.79
C THR A 79 8.05 -5.70 4.61
N SER A 80 7.18 -4.68 4.64
CA SER A 80 5.75 -4.82 4.37
C SER A 80 5.19 -3.58 3.67
N ALA A 81 4.20 -3.76 2.80
CA ALA A 81 3.51 -2.72 2.05
C ALA A 81 2.00 -2.99 2.06
N ARG A 82 1.27 -2.90 0.95
CA ARG A 82 -0.16 -3.28 0.97
C ARG A 82 -0.32 -4.72 1.45
N ARG A 83 -1.31 -4.98 2.30
CA ARG A 83 -1.65 -6.33 2.80
C ARG A 83 -3.12 -6.63 2.50
N SER A 84 -3.41 -7.90 2.28
CA SER A 84 -4.79 -8.37 2.21
C SER A 84 -5.39 -8.55 3.61
N LEU A 85 -6.71 -8.55 3.70
CA LEU A 85 -7.43 -8.88 4.93
C LEU A 85 -7.10 -10.31 5.38
N ARG A 86 -6.94 -11.24 4.43
CA ARG A 86 -6.48 -12.60 4.72
C ARG A 86 -5.09 -12.62 5.36
N HIS A 87 -4.15 -11.84 4.84
CA HIS A 87 -2.81 -11.76 5.41
C HIS A 87 -2.82 -11.07 6.79
N CYS A 88 -3.67 -10.07 7.00
CA CYS A 88 -3.91 -9.52 8.34
C CYS A 88 -4.42 -10.60 9.31
N ALA A 89 -5.33 -11.47 8.86
CA ALA A 89 -5.83 -12.58 9.68
C ALA A 89 -4.73 -13.59 10.03
N GLU A 90 -3.84 -13.92 9.09
CA GLU A 90 -2.68 -14.80 9.32
C GLU A 90 -1.77 -14.25 10.44
N LEU A 91 -1.44 -12.95 10.36
CA LEU A 91 -0.61 -12.29 11.38
C LEU A 91 -1.31 -12.27 12.75
N MET A 92 -2.59 -11.88 12.77
CA MET A 92 -3.38 -11.83 14.00
C MET A 92 -3.57 -13.22 14.63
N ALA A 93 -3.66 -14.29 13.83
CA ALA A 93 -3.74 -15.66 14.34
C ALA A 93 -2.47 -16.06 15.11
N ALA A 94 -1.30 -15.61 14.66
CA ALA A 94 -0.01 -15.90 15.28
C ALA A 94 0.30 -15.05 16.52
N PHE A 95 -0.32 -13.88 16.66
CA PHE A 95 -0.09 -12.99 17.81
C PHE A 95 -0.68 -13.54 19.10
N ASP A 96 0.03 -13.36 20.21
CA ASP A 96 -0.55 -13.56 21.54
C ASP A 96 -1.55 -12.43 21.90
N GLN A 97 -2.19 -12.53 23.06
CA GLN A 97 -3.16 -11.52 23.47
C GLN A 97 -2.52 -10.14 23.71
N GLN A 98 -1.33 -10.08 24.31
CA GLN A 98 -0.63 -8.83 24.58
C GLN A 98 -0.27 -8.11 23.29
N GLN A 99 0.19 -8.85 22.28
CA GLN A 99 0.48 -8.33 20.94
C GLN A 99 -0.79 -7.83 20.23
N LEU A 100 -1.88 -8.60 20.27
CA LEU A 100 -3.15 -8.17 19.67
C LEU A 100 -3.66 -6.86 20.30
N GLU A 101 -3.69 -6.79 21.63
CA GLU A 101 -4.21 -5.61 22.33
C GLU A 101 -3.27 -4.42 22.17
N GLY A 102 -1.96 -4.61 22.31
CA GLY A 102 -0.96 -3.55 22.16
C GLY A 102 -0.91 -2.92 20.77
N MET A 103 -1.10 -3.72 19.71
CA MET A 103 -1.07 -3.22 18.33
C MET A 103 -2.41 -2.64 17.89
N TYR A 104 -3.54 -3.24 18.28
CA TYR A 104 -4.85 -2.90 17.70
C TYR A 104 -5.79 -2.13 18.64
N CYS A 105 -5.49 -2.03 19.94
CA CYS A 105 -6.35 -1.33 20.91
C CYS A 105 -5.85 0.07 21.33
N ARG A 106 -4.85 0.64 20.62
CA ARG A 106 -4.26 1.95 20.93
C ARG A 106 -5.27 3.11 20.96
N ASN A 107 -6.40 2.97 20.27
CA ASN A 107 -7.46 3.99 20.18
C ASN A 107 -8.80 3.46 20.71
N GLY A 108 -8.75 2.67 21.78
CA GLY A 108 -9.89 1.95 22.32
C GLY A 108 -9.95 0.52 21.80
N TYR A 109 -10.83 -0.28 22.39
CA TYR A 109 -10.89 -1.73 22.19
C TYR A 109 -11.92 -2.06 21.09
N PRO A 110 -11.51 -2.49 19.87
CA PRO A 110 -12.45 -2.76 18.77
C PRO A 110 -13.26 -4.05 19.00
N ASP A 111 -14.48 -4.10 18.45
CA ASP A 111 -15.36 -5.28 18.58
C ASP A 111 -14.70 -6.56 18.06
N TYR A 112 -14.01 -6.48 16.92
CA TYR A 112 -13.35 -7.65 16.34
C TYR A 112 -12.22 -8.18 17.24
N ILE A 113 -11.51 -7.33 18.01
CA ILE A 113 -10.54 -7.80 19.00
C ILE A 113 -11.25 -8.49 20.17
N ARG A 114 -12.38 -7.94 20.64
CA ARG A 114 -13.18 -8.60 21.71
C ARG A 114 -13.61 -9.99 21.26
N GLU A 115 -14.10 -10.10 20.04
CA GLU A 115 -14.53 -11.37 19.45
C GLU A 115 -13.36 -12.35 19.30
N LEU A 116 -12.18 -11.90 18.87
CA LEU A 116 -10.99 -12.74 18.78
C LEU A 116 -10.54 -13.27 20.14
N VAL A 117 -10.49 -12.40 21.16
CA VAL A 117 -10.08 -12.79 22.52
C VAL A 117 -11.11 -13.74 23.15
N ALA A 118 -12.41 -13.46 23.00
CA ALA A 118 -13.47 -14.34 23.47
C ALA A 118 -13.39 -15.72 22.80
N ALA A 119 -13.26 -15.76 21.46
CA ALA A 119 -13.18 -17.01 20.72
C ALA A 119 -11.94 -17.84 21.08
N ARG A 120 -10.78 -17.21 21.34
CA ARG A 120 -9.58 -17.90 21.86
C ARG A 120 -9.81 -18.51 23.23
N LYS A 121 -10.48 -17.77 24.12
CA LYS A 121 -10.81 -18.24 25.47
C LYS A 121 -11.75 -19.43 25.43
N ASP A 122 -12.80 -19.35 24.61
CA ASP A 122 -13.79 -20.43 24.47
C ASP A 122 -13.16 -21.69 23.85
N LYS A 123 -12.23 -21.52 22.91
CA LYS A 123 -11.49 -22.62 22.29
C LYS A 123 -10.41 -23.22 23.19
N GLY A 124 -9.87 -22.44 24.14
CA GLY A 124 -8.72 -22.83 24.96
C GLY A 124 -7.41 -22.98 24.18
N ALA A 125 -7.34 -22.44 22.95
CA ALA A 125 -6.20 -22.54 22.05
C ALA A 125 -6.15 -21.36 21.07
N ALA A 126 -5.05 -21.23 20.31
CA ALA A 126 -4.96 -20.26 19.24
C ALA A 126 -6.04 -20.50 18.16
N LEU A 127 -6.54 -19.41 17.59
CA LEU A 127 -7.42 -19.48 16.42
C LEU A 127 -6.59 -19.76 15.17
N SER A 128 -7.14 -20.56 14.27
CA SER A 128 -6.63 -20.68 12.91
C SER A 128 -6.80 -19.37 12.15
N THR A 129 -5.99 -19.18 11.12
CA THR A 129 -6.12 -18.05 10.17
C THR A 129 -7.56 -17.88 9.67
N GLU A 130 -8.25 -18.98 9.34
CA GLU A 130 -9.59 -18.91 8.78
C GLU A 130 -10.63 -18.44 9.81
N GLU A 131 -10.55 -18.91 11.06
CA GLU A 131 -11.42 -18.42 12.15
C GLU A 131 -11.23 -16.92 12.38
N VAL A 132 -9.96 -16.46 12.39
CA VAL A 132 -9.65 -15.02 12.49
C VAL A 132 -10.23 -14.27 11.30
N TYR A 133 -10.00 -14.75 10.08
CA TYR A 133 -10.49 -14.12 8.86
C TYR A 133 -12.00 -13.93 8.87
N GLN A 134 -12.76 -14.94 9.27
CA GLN A 134 -14.21 -14.85 9.37
C GLN A 134 -14.67 -13.79 10.38
N ILE A 135 -14.00 -13.67 11.53
CA ILE A 135 -14.26 -12.60 12.51
C ILE A 135 -13.97 -11.23 11.91
N LEU A 136 -12.85 -11.08 11.20
CA LEU A 136 -12.52 -9.81 10.54
C LEU A 136 -13.53 -9.48 9.44
N CYS A 137 -13.98 -10.45 8.65
CA CYS A 137 -14.95 -10.27 7.57
C CYS A 137 -16.34 -9.88 8.07
N ARG A 138 -16.78 -10.39 9.24
CA ARG A 138 -18.12 -10.09 9.79
C ARG A 138 -18.19 -8.81 10.62
N ARG A 139 -17.04 -8.20 10.95
CA ARG A 139 -16.99 -6.98 11.79
C ARG A 139 -17.90 -5.88 11.23
N GLN A 140 -18.65 -5.22 12.09
CA GLN A 140 -19.52 -4.10 11.69
C GLN A 140 -18.79 -2.76 11.79
N SER A 141 -17.86 -2.67 12.72
CA SER A 141 -17.06 -1.49 13.01
C SER A 141 -15.59 -1.89 13.19
N GLY A 142 -14.71 -0.90 13.35
CA GLY A 142 -13.30 -1.13 13.62
C GLY A 142 -12.45 -1.15 12.34
N TYR A 143 -11.56 -0.18 12.29
CA TYR A 143 -10.46 -0.16 11.32
C TYR A 143 -9.36 -1.11 11.81
N ILE A 144 -8.78 -1.88 10.88
CA ILE A 144 -7.75 -2.88 11.17
C ILE A 144 -6.35 -2.33 10.90
N SER A 145 -6.10 -1.89 9.66
CA SER A 145 -4.74 -1.53 9.23
C SER A 145 -4.74 -0.69 7.95
N TRP A 146 -3.81 0.24 7.84
CA TRP A 146 -3.61 1.14 6.70
C TRP A 146 -2.96 0.37 5.56
N HIS A 147 -2.28 -0.73 5.88
CA HIS A 147 -1.79 -1.69 4.89
C HIS A 147 -2.93 -2.22 3.99
N LEU A 148 -4.17 -2.33 4.50
CA LEU A 148 -5.31 -2.82 3.68
C LEU A 148 -5.62 -1.90 2.49
N VAL A 149 -5.39 -0.61 2.66
CA VAL A 149 -5.66 0.43 1.65
C VAL A 149 -4.38 0.94 0.99
N GLY A 150 -3.24 0.29 1.21
CA GLY A 150 -1.95 0.77 0.68
C GLY A 150 -1.44 2.06 1.32
N GLY A 151 -1.95 2.40 2.50
CA GLY A 151 -1.68 3.62 3.25
C GLY A 151 -0.50 3.54 4.23
N ALA A 152 0.16 2.39 4.34
CA ALA A 152 1.27 2.17 5.26
C ALA A 152 2.34 1.24 4.70
N VAL A 153 3.54 1.39 5.25
CA VAL A 153 4.71 0.57 4.98
C VAL A 153 5.41 0.22 6.29
N ASP A 154 5.98 -0.97 6.36
CA ASP A 154 6.88 -1.38 7.42
C ASP A 154 8.31 -1.39 6.87
N LEU A 155 9.22 -0.77 7.59
CA LEU A 155 10.63 -0.60 7.22
C LEU A 155 11.51 -1.35 8.21
N ASP A 156 12.51 -2.08 7.72
CA ASP A 156 13.51 -2.71 8.60
C ASP A 156 14.17 -1.63 9.45
N ARG A 157 14.17 -1.82 10.79
CA ARG A 157 14.75 -0.82 11.69
C ARG A 157 16.27 -0.86 11.74
N ARG A 158 16.89 -1.94 11.23
CA ARG A 158 18.34 -2.21 11.32
C ARG A 158 19.11 -1.42 10.27
N VAL A 159 18.85 -0.11 10.22
CA VAL A 159 19.55 0.85 9.36
C VAL A 159 20.63 1.56 10.18
N THR A 160 21.60 2.16 9.49
CA THR A 160 22.76 2.82 10.12
C THR A 160 22.35 4.03 10.96
N ASN A 161 21.32 4.77 10.55
CA ASN A 161 20.83 5.96 11.25
C ASN A 161 19.30 5.94 11.42
N PRO A 162 18.78 5.22 12.43
CA PRO A 162 17.33 5.09 12.65
C PRO A 162 16.63 6.42 12.98
N GLU A 163 17.32 7.35 13.64
CA GLU A 163 16.77 8.67 14.00
C GLU A 163 16.53 9.53 12.75
N LEU A 164 17.49 9.54 11.82
CA LEU A 164 17.34 10.21 10.54
C LEU A 164 16.18 9.62 9.75
N LEU A 165 16.06 8.29 9.65
CA LEU A 165 14.96 7.65 8.94
C LEU A 165 13.61 8.08 9.50
N GLN A 166 13.44 8.05 10.82
CA GLN A 166 12.19 8.50 11.46
C GLN A 166 11.91 9.98 11.21
N LYS A 167 12.93 10.84 11.22
CA LYS A 167 12.79 12.27 10.89
C LYS A 167 12.28 12.44 9.45
N LEU A 168 12.95 11.84 8.47
CA LEU A 168 12.58 11.95 7.05
C LEU A 168 11.16 11.45 6.79
N LEU A 169 10.77 10.33 7.42
CA LEU A 169 9.40 9.82 7.37
C LEU A 169 8.39 10.84 7.91
N ARG A 170 8.65 11.45 9.07
CA ARG A 170 7.75 12.47 9.65
C ARG A 170 7.65 13.72 8.77
N GLU A 171 8.77 14.18 8.21
CA GLU A 171 8.82 15.32 7.28
C GLU A 171 8.05 15.03 5.98
N ASN A 172 8.01 13.76 5.55
CA ASN A 172 7.24 13.30 4.40
C ASN A 172 5.83 12.79 4.77
N ASN A 173 5.24 13.36 5.82
CA ASN A 173 3.84 13.18 6.23
C ASN A 173 3.48 11.76 6.72
N PHE A 174 4.44 11.00 7.22
CA PHE A 174 4.15 9.74 7.93
C PHE A 174 3.98 9.97 9.44
N ALA A 175 3.08 9.23 10.06
CA ALA A 175 3.13 8.88 11.48
C ALA A 175 3.97 7.62 11.62
N VAL A 176 4.94 7.63 12.55
CA VAL A 176 5.95 6.58 12.68
C VAL A 176 5.89 5.98 14.07
N PHE A 177 5.80 4.66 14.15
CA PHE A 177 5.80 3.87 15.38
C PHE A 177 6.97 2.88 15.31
N ASP A 178 7.74 2.76 16.40
CA ASP A 178 8.76 1.71 16.55
C ASP A 178 8.11 0.50 17.20
N GLU A 179 7.90 -0.55 16.42
CA GLU A 179 7.16 -1.74 16.88
C GLU A 179 8.04 -2.73 17.64
N GLN A 180 9.31 -2.37 17.94
CA GLN A 180 10.20 -3.22 18.73
C GLN A 180 9.64 -3.52 20.12
N GLU A 181 8.89 -2.60 20.71
CA GLU A 181 8.23 -2.82 22.01
C GLU A 181 7.26 -4.02 21.99
N PHE A 182 6.79 -4.42 20.81
CA PHE A 182 5.96 -5.61 20.58
C PHE A 182 6.74 -6.77 19.92
N SER A 183 8.07 -6.74 20.01
CA SER A 183 9.00 -7.72 19.40
C SER A 183 8.95 -7.78 17.87
N VAL A 184 8.49 -6.71 17.20
CA VAL A 184 8.50 -6.61 15.74
C VAL A 184 9.63 -5.65 15.33
N PRO A 185 10.70 -6.11 14.65
CA PRO A 185 11.88 -5.28 14.39
C PRO A 185 11.69 -4.34 13.19
N CYS A 186 10.66 -3.50 13.21
CA CYS A 186 10.36 -2.55 12.15
C CYS A 186 9.93 -1.17 12.66
N PHE A 187 10.11 -0.17 11.80
CA PHE A 187 9.34 1.07 11.87
C PHE A 187 8.06 0.90 11.07
N HIS A 188 6.92 1.04 11.74
CA HIS A 188 5.61 1.11 11.10
C HIS A 188 5.33 2.57 10.71
N ALA A 189 5.25 2.84 9.42
CA ALA A 189 5.01 4.18 8.87
C ALA A 189 3.65 4.25 8.17
N THR A 190 2.76 5.07 8.74
CA THR A 190 1.41 5.32 8.26
C THR A 190 1.33 6.70 7.61
N TYR A 191 0.82 6.81 6.39
CA TYR A 191 0.62 8.11 5.75
C TYR A 191 -0.57 8.85 6.37
N ARG A 192 -0.36 10.12 6.75
CA ARG A 192 -1.37 10.90 7.47
C ARG A 192 -2.47 11.41 6.55
N GLY A 193 -3.65 11.66 7.14
CA GLY A 193 -4.79 12.27 6.44
C GLY A 193 -5.62 11.29 5.62
N LEU A 194 -5.25 10.00 5.60
CA LEU A 194 -6.06 8.96 4.96
C LEU A 194 -7.35 8.69 5.78
N PRO A 195 -8.46 8.33 5.12
CA PRO A 195 -9.72 7.99 5.80
C PRO A 195 -9.72 6.53 6.29
N LYS A 196 -10.17 6.29 7.53
CA LYS A 196 -10.25 4.94 8.07
C LYS A 196 -11.35 4.17 7.32
N THR A 197 -10.96 3.14 6.57
CA THR A 197 -11.89 2.37 5.73
C THR A 197 -12.02 0.92 6.23
N ILE A 198 -13.26 0.40 6.22
CA ILE A 198 -13.53 -1.02 6.45
C ILE A 198 -13.38 -1.75 5.12
N ILE A 199 -12.28 -2.47 4.95
CA ILE A 199 -12.08 -3.39 3.83
C ILE A 199 -12.66 -4.77 4.17
N ARG A 200 -13.43 -5.32 3.24
CA ARG A 200 -13.92 -6.70 3.21
C ARG A 200 -13.40 -7.34 1.92
N GLU A 201 -12.91 -8.57 2.01
CA GLU A 201 -12.40 -9.36 0.89
C GLU A 201 -13.26 -10.60 0.67
#